data_AF-A0A8S0SS03-F1
#
_entry.id   AF-A0A8S0SS03-F1
#
_cell.length_a   1.000
_cell.length_b   1.000
_cell.length_c   1.000
_cell.angle_alpha   90.00
_cell.angle_beta   90.00
_cell.angle_gamma   90.00
#
_symmetry.space_group_name_H-M   'P 1'
#
loop_
_entity.id
_entity.type
_entity.pdbx_description
1 polymer ?
#
loop_
_entity_poly.entity_id
_entity_poly.type
_entity_poly.pdbx_seq_one_letter_code
_entity_poly.pdbx_strand_id
1 'polypeptide(L)'
;MKVKLPLPTRLLYRFCDGQELPNEEFSGSFPSTLLGIMGGYSLYDHLVNVFLLPLSQVILDTKGIMHHMGFSNRSEYIVVAASATYSEKIFFLNCRTGQLFVGTRNLAVDGEMLPCVPDTLISSVHESKGSEQQDAMLLWLEEHGRRLHDGTIKVRQERKIRSINLFPEQPPLCSSAITNGVKVRASAVFVPEFSNLRDESEKFLFAYSIRMSLSPGGCVIEEMMFSSCQLYRRHWTIRANDAVVSNVNGEAVIGRFPLLHPGEDEFVYESCTPLPSSLGSIEGSFTFVPGRYALFDIVNCKSSNKFVFSFSFIVLSKTFFSLNVPYSAFCYSLNSWA
;
A
#
# COMPACT_ATOMS: atom_id res chain seq x y z
N MET A 1 27.94 -3.93 18.92
CA MET A 1 26.78 -3.15 19.36
C MET A 1 26.38 -3.67 20.73
N LYS A 2 26.35 -2.85 21.77
CA LYS A 2 25.87 -3.26 23.12
C LYS A 2 24.44 -2.72 23.30
N VAL A 3 23.49 -3.29 22.55
CA VAL A 3 22.07 -2.94 22.65
C VAL A 3 21.32 -4.13 23.22
N LYS A 4 20.45 -3.89 24.20
CA LYS A 4 19.59 -4.93 24.79
C LYS A 4 18.27 -4.94 24.02
N LEU A 5 18.12 -5.93 23.13
CA LEU A 5 16.87 -6.16 22.41
C LEU A 5 15.70 -6.42 23.39
N PRO A 6 14.48 -5.91 23.11
CA PRO A 6 13.25 -6.31 23.78
C PRO A 6 13.06 -7.83 23.80
N LEU A 7 12.42 -8.39 24.84
CA LEU A 7 12.21 -9.84 24.94
C LEU A 7 11.45 -10.42 23.73
N PRO A 8 10.34 -9.82 23.23
CA PRO A 8 9.62 -10.38 22.09
C PRO A 8 10.49 -10.41 20.83
N THR A 9 11.15 -9.31 20.51
CA THR A 9 12.15 -9.23 19.43
C THR A 9 13.24 -10.31 19.57
N ARG A 10 13.79 -10.53 20.77
CA ARG A 10 14.81 -11.58 21.00
C ARG A 10 14.28 -12.98 20.72
N LEU A 11 13.04 -13.26 21.13
CA LEU A 11 12.41 -14.55 20.87
C LEU A 11 12.18 -14.73 19.38
N LEU A 12 11.70 -13.71 18.68
CA LEU A 12 11.52 -13.72 17.23
C LEU A 12 12.83 -14.10 16.52
N TYR A 13 13.93 -13.38 16.78
CA TYR A 13 15.24 -13.68 16.17
C TYR A 13 15.83 -15.03 16.59
N ARG A 14 15.45 -15.55 17.77
CA ARG A 14 15.87 -16.88 18.22
C ARG A 14 15.13 -18.00 17.50
N PHE A 15 13.86 -17.79 17.13
CA PHE A 15 13.07 -18.76 16.36
C PHE A 15 13.30 -18.62 14.85
N CYS A 16 13.51 -17.40 14.37
CA CYS A 16 13.66 -17.07 12.96
C CYS A 16 14.66 -15.90 12.83
N ASP A 17 15.85 -16.14 12.29
CA ASP A 17 16.89 -15.12 12.10
C ASP A 17 16.61 -14.24 10.86
N GLY A 18 15.43 -13.61 10.83
CA GLY A 18 15.00 -12.81 9.68
C GLY A 18 14.89 -13.62 8.39
N GLN A 19 15.10 -12.95 7.27
CA GLN A 19 15.08 -13.51 5.92
C GLN A 19 16.41 -13.24 5.26
N GLU A 20 17.09 -14.30 4.79
CA GLU A 20 18.25 -14.11 3.93
C GLU A 20 17.83 -13.30 2.70
N LEU A 21 18.43 -12.12 2.56
CA LEU A 21 18.35 -11.40 1.32
C LEU A 21 19.07 -12.25 0.27
N PRO A 22 18.49 -12.49 -0.90
CA PRO A 22 19.19 -13.22 -1.94
C PRO A 22 20.51 -12.50 -2.23
N ASN A 23 21.62 -13.17 -1.94
CA ASN A 23 22.94 -12.72 -2.38
C ASN A 23 22.96 -12.75 -3.91
N GLU A 24 23.57 -11.71 -4.48
CA GLU A 24 24.19 -11.63 -5.82
C GLU A 24 23.48 -10.87 -6.96
N GLU A 25 24.34 -10.05 -7.58
CA GLU A 25 24.45 -9.60 -8.97
C GLU A 25 23.16 -9.40 -9.76
N PHE A 26 22.88 -8.12 -10.06
CA PHE A 26 21.95 -7.65 -11.08
C PHE A 26 22.33 -8.14 -12.49
N SER A 27 22.37 -9.45 -12.73
CA SER A 27 22.51 -10.05 -14.06
C SER A 27 21.15 -10.13 -14.75
N GLY A 28 20.54 -8.98 -15.00
CA GLY A 28 19.43 -8.80 -15.96
C GLY A 28 18.11 -9.57 -15.72
N SER A 29 18.01 -10.47 -14.74
CA SER A 29 16.79 -11.22 -14.45
C SER A 29 16.53 -11.26 -12.93
N PHE A 30 15.42 -10.66 -12.50
CA PHE A 30 15.02 -10.60 -11.10
C PHE A 30 14.83 -12.01 -10.49
N PRO A 31 15.23 -12.24 -9.22
CA PRO A 31 15.04 -13.52 -8.53
C PRO A 31 13.56 -13.97 -8.56
N SER A 32 13.35 -15.27 -8.75
CA SER A 32 12.01 -15.88 -8.90
C SER A 32 11.18 -15.94 -7.62
N THR A 33 11.73 -15.53 -6.47
CA THR A 33 11.06 -15.52 -5.17
C THR A 33 11.66 -14.45 -4.27
N LEU A 34 11.10 -13.26 -4.31
CA LEU A 34 11.35 -12.19 -3.34
C LEU A 34 10.16 -12.19 -2.35
N LEU A 35 10.03 -13.24 -1.53
CA LEU A 35 8.97 -13.27 -0.52
C LEU A 35 9.37 -12.38 0.65
N GLY A 36 9.38 -11.05 0.48
CA GLY A 36 9.52 -10.12 1.61
C GLY A 36 8.36 -10.36 2.58
N ILE A 37 8.67 -10.79 3.80
CA ILE A 37 7.65 -11.24 4.78
C ILE A 37 6.78 -10.09 5.28
N MET A 38 7.29 -8.86 5.21
CA MET A 38 6.50 -7.67 5.51
C MET A 38 5.72 -7.18 4.28
N GLY A 39 5.96 -7.76 3.11
CA GLY A 39 5.30 -7.45 1.85
C GLY A 39 5.67 -6.09 1.29
N GLY A 40 4.86 -5.64 0.34
CA GLY A 40 4.95 -4.29 -0.19
C GLY A 40 3.89 -4.00 -1.25
N TYR A 41 4.21 -3.06 -2.12
CA TYR A 41 3.29 -2.52 -3.13
C TYR A 41 4.11 -2.00 -4.32
N SER A 42 3.45 -1.84 -5.46
CA SER A 42 4.02 -1.18 -6.62
C SER A 42 3.30 0.14 -6.86
N LEU A 43 4.03 1.14 -7.38
CA LEU A 43 3.47 2.37 -7.91
C LEU A 43 4.35 2.83 -9.07
N TYR A 44 3.77 3.01 -10.25
CA TYR A 44 4.53 3.27 -11.48
C TYR A 44 5.70 2.26 -11.65
N ASP A 45 6.93 2.74 -11.78
CA ASP A 45 8.13 1.90 -11.91
C ASP A 45 8.80 1.59 -10.56
N HIS A 46 8.18 1.98 -9.44
CA HIS A 46 8.67 1.71 -8.09
C HIS A 46 7.98 0.47 -7.51
N LEU A 47 8.73 -0.62 -7.43
CA LEU A 47 8.39 -1.76 -6.60
C LEU A 47 8.95 -1.52 -5.20
N VAL A 48 8.17 -1.78 -4.16
CA VAL A 48 8.60 -1.85 -2.77
C VAL A 48 8.30 -3.24 -2.26
N ASN A 49 9.28 -3.89 -1.62
CA ASN A 49 9.10 -5.21 -1.03
C ASN A 49 10.07 -5.37 0.14
N VAL A 50 9.53 -5.51 1.35
CA VAL A 50 10.27 -5.37 2.60
C VAL A 50 10.59 -6.73 3.20
N PHE A 51 11.87 -6.90 3.53
CA PHE A 51 12.41 -8.09 4.17
C PHE A 51 12.69 -7.82 5.63
N LEU A 52 12.39 -8.79 6.47
CA LEU A 52 12.92 -8.80 7.83
C LEU A 52 14.40 -9.20 7.75
N LEU A 53 15.32 -8.37 8.24
CA LEU A 53 16.75 -8.58 8.04
C LEU A 53 17.30 -9.66 8.99
N PRO A 54 18.27 -10.49 8.56
CA PRO A 54 18.99 -11.38 9.48
C PRO A 54 19.82 -10.59 10.48
N LEU A 55 20.10 -11.13 11.65
CA LEU A 55 20.79 -10.41 12.72
C LEU A 55 22.20 -9.94 12.30
N SER A 56 22.87 -10.68 11.42
CA SER A 56 24.14 -10.26 10.80
C SER A 56 23.98 -8.95 10.03
N GLN A 57 22.94 -8.84 9.21
CA GLN A 57 22.62 -7.66 8.41
C GLN A 57 22.13 -6.51 9.29
N VAL A 58 21.29 -6.79 10.31
CA VAL A 58 20.89 -5.79 11.33
C VAL A 58 22.11 -5.11 11.92
N ILE A 59 23.16 -5.86 12.27
CA ILE A 59 24.39 -5.29 12.84
C ILE A 59 25.16 -4.43 11.83
N LEU A 60 25.24 -4.88 10.58
CA LEU A 60 25.95 -4.17 9.52
C LEU A 60 25.23 -2.86 9.15
N ASP A 61 23.94 -2.96 8.83
CA ASP A 61 23.11 -1.84 8.40
C ASP A 61 22.94 -0.81 9.51
N THR A 62 22.72 -1.25 10.75
CA THR A 62 22.63 -0.31 11.88
C THR A 62 23.91 0.51 12.01
N LYS A 63 25.09 -0.10 11.89
CA LYS A 63 26.36 0.64 11.97
C LYS A 63 26.52 1.60 10.80
N GLY A 64 26.22 1.15 9.58
CA GLY A 64 26.35 1.96 8.37
C GLY A 64 25.41 3.16 8.41
N ILE A 65 24.13 2.92 8.67
CA ILE A 65 23.07 3.93 8.62
C ILE A 65 23.21 4.94 9.77
N MET A 66 23.46 4.48 11.00
CA MET A 66 23.62 5.38 12.14
C MET A 66 24.84 6.31 11.97
N HIS A 67 25.92 5.83 11.33
CA HIS A 67 27.07 6.67 11.01
C HIS A 67 26.73 7.78 10.01
N HIS A 68 25.91 7.49 9.00
CA HIS A 68 25.49 8.49 8.00
C HIS A 68 24.49 9.50 8.54
N MET A 69 23.59 9.09 9.43
CA MET A 69 22.54 9.95 9.98
C MET A 69 22.98 10.83 11.17
N GLY A 70 24.25 10.76 11.57
CA GLY A 70 24.75 11.52 12.72
C GLY A 70 24.14 11.11 14.06
N PHE A 71 23.48 9.96 14.15
CA PHE A 71 23.04 9.41 15.43
C PHE A 71 24.27 9.07 16.28
N SER A 72 24.20 9.39 17.57
CA SER A 72 25.30 9.02 18.48
C SER A 72 25.50 7.50 18.51
N ASN A 73 26.73 7.02 18.71
CA ASN A 73 27.03 5.60 18.96
C ASN A 73 26.32 4.99 20.20
N ARG A 74 25.53 5.80 20.93
CA ARG A 74 24.66 5.40 22.05
C ARG A 74 23.19 5.30 21.65
N SER A 75 22.84 5.46 20.38
CA SER A 75 21.48 5.25 19.91
C SER A 75 21.08 3.79 20.16
N GLU A 76 19.91 3.58 20.75
CA GLU A 76 19.34 2.25 20.98
C GLU A 76 18.44 1.83 19.81
N TYR A 77 18.66 2.42 18.65
CA TYR A 77 17.97 2.08 17.41
C TYR A 77 18.74 1.00 16.67
N ILE A 78 18.01 0.04 16.13
CA ILE A 78 18.55 -0.97 15.22
C ILE A 78 17.69 -1.03 13.96
N VAL A 79 18.30 -1.31 12.82
CA VAL A 79 17.62 -1.50 11.54
C VAL A 79 17.14 -2.94 11.46
N VAL A 80 15.83 -3.17 11.53
CA VAL A 80 15.26 -4.53 11.60
C VAL A 80 14.69 -5.03 10.28
N ALA A 81 14.29 -4.12 9.40
CA ALA A 81 13.69 -4.48 8.12
C ALA A 81 14.05 -3.44 7.06
N ALA A 82 14.22 -3.88 5.82
CA ALA A 82 14.51 -2.99 4.70
C ALA A 82 13.95 -3.54 3.39
N SER A 83 13.66 -2.67 2.42
CA SER A 83 13.28 -3.07 1.07
C SER A 83 14.48 -3.26 0.15
N ALA A 84 14.43 -4.29 -0.71
CA ALA A 84 15.45 -4.56 -1.73
C ALA A 84 15.15 -3.82 -3.04
N THR A 85 15.00 -2.49 -2.99
CA THR A 85 14.41 -1.70 -4.09
C THR A 85 15.11 -0.35 -4.27
N TYR A 86 14.91 0.32 -5.41
CA TYR A 86 15.59 1.57 -5.77
C TYR A 86 15.36 2.72 -4.77
N SER A 87 14.16 2.78 -4.18
CA SER A 87 13.87 3.59 -3.00
C SER A 87 13.93 2.70 -1.76
N GLU A 88 14.85 2.99 -0.85
CA GLU A 88 15.03 2.23 0.39
C GLU A 88 13.95 2.61 1.42
N LYS A 89 13.07 1.66 1.73
CA LYS A 89 12.15 1.74 2.86
C LYS A 89 12.77 0.99 4.02
N ILE A 90 13.08 1.71 5.09
CA ILE A 90 13.87 1.19 6.21
C ILE A 90 13.08 1.28 7.52
N PHE A 91 13.13 0.22 8.32
CA PHE A 91 12.46 0.12 9.61
C PHE A 91 13.47 0.06 10.75
N PHE A 92 13.21 0.84 11.79
CA PHE A 92 14.06 0.98 12.96
C PHE A 92 13.31 0.56 14.23
N LEU A 93 13.89 -0.35 15.01
CA LEU A 93 13.38 -0.66 16.34
C LEU A 93 14.17 0.14 17.39
N ASN A 94 13.46 0.95 18.16
CA ASN A 94 14.02 1.55 19.37
C ASN A 94 13.98 0.51 20.50
N CYS A 95 15.13 -0.03 20.84
CA CYS A 95 15.27 -1.07 21.85
C CYS A 95 15.05 -0.58 23.28
N ARG A 96 15.06 0.74 23.54
CA ARG A 96 14.71 1.31 24.85
C ARG A 96 13.21 1.30 25.06
N THR A 97 12.47 1.84 24.08
CA THR A 97 11.03 2.05 24.20
C THR A 97 10.21 0.88 23.67
N GLY A 98 10.80 0.02 22.84
CA GLY A 98 10.09 -1.04 22.12
C GLY A 98 9.33 -0.55 20.89
N GLN A 99 9.44 0.73 20.52
CA GLN A 99 8.73 1.31 19.38
C GLN A 99 9.42 0.96 18.06
N LEU A 100 8.61 0.69 17.04
CA LEU A 100 9.02 0.42 15.67
C LEU A 100 8.75 1.67 14.84
N PHE A 101 9.73 2.09 14.07
CA PHE A 101 9.68 3.26 13.22
C PHE A 101 9.92 2.87 11.77
N VAL A 102 9.38 3.65 10.85
CA VAL A 102 9.68 3.61 9.42
C VAL A 102 10.21 4.97 8.98
N GLY A 103 11.29 4.98 8.20
CA GLY A 103 11.84 6.22 7.66
C GLY A 103 10.94 6.90 6.64
N THR A 104 11.00 8.23 6.59
CA THR A 104 10.31 9.03 5.57
C THR A 104 11.26 9.40 4.42
N ARG A 105 10.79 10.22 3.48
CA ARG A 105 11.64 10.81 2.43
C ARG A 105 12.82 11.60 2.99
N ASN A 106 12.68 12.17 4.18
CA ASN A 106 13.70 13.01 4.82
C ASN A 106 14.67 12.21 5.70
N LEU A 107 14.50 10.88 5.82
CA LEU A 107 15.31 10.03 6.68
C LEU A 107 16.82 10.28 6.52
N ALA A 108 17.32 10.39 5.29
CA ALA A 108 18.74 10.63 5.02
C ALA A 108 19.24 12.05 5.36
N VAL A 109 18.32 13.02 5.45
CA VAL A 109 18.64 14.45 5.67
C VAL A 109 18.70 14.77 7.16
N ASP A 110 17.75 14.27 7.95
CA ASP A 110 17.60 14.65 9.36
C ASP A 110 17.16 13.50 10.28
N GLY A 111 17.07 12.28 9.76
CA GLY A 111 16.60 11.12 10.52
C GLY A 111 15.09 11.11 10.76
N GLU A 112 14.28 11.82 9.96
CA GLU A 112 12.81 11.82 10.09
C GLU A 112 12.24 10.40 9.93
N MET A 113 11.46 10.01 10.94
CA MET A 113 10.86 8.69 11.07
C MET A 113 9.42 8.80 11.59
N LEU A 114 8.60 7.82 11.26
CA LEU A 114 7.21 7.70 11.71
C LEU A 114 7.02 6.45 12.56
N PRO A 115 6.30 6.53 13.70
CA PRO A 115 5.98 5.35 14.49
C PRO A 115 5.00 4.44 13.72
N CYS A 116 5.26 3.14 13.76
CA CYS A 116 4.44 2.13 13.12
C CYS A 116 3.28 1.70 14.01
N VAL A 117 3.40 1.80 15.33
CA VAL A 117 2.37 1.36 16.29
C VAL A 117 2.03 2.50 17.26
N PRO A 118 0.78 2.68 17.70
CA PRO A 118 0.46 3.67 18.73
C PRO A 118 1.22 3.38 20.03
N ASP A 119 1.86 4.39 20.61
CA ASP A 119 2.67 4.24 21.84
C ASP A 119 1.85 3.65 23.00
N THR A 120 0.54 3.90 23.04
CA THR A 120 -0.38 3.40 24.08
C THR A 120 -0.56 1.89 24.09
N LEU A 121 -0.22 1.20 23.00
CA LEU A 121 -0.31 -0.27 22.91
C LEU A 121 0.98 -0.97 23.35
N ILE A 122 2.09 -0.24 23.44
CA ILE A 122 3.40 -0.80 23.78
C ILE A 122 3.49 -0.93 25.31
N SER A 123 3.74 -2.14 25.80
CA SER A 123 3.96 -2.41 27.23
C SER A 123 5.45 -2.55 27.55
N SER A 124 5.83 -2.35 28.81
CA SER A 124 7.23 -2.24 29.24
C SER A 124 8.09 -3.43 28.77
N VAL A 125 9.01 -3.15 27.83
CA VAL A 125 9.88 -4.15 27.16
C VAL A 125 11.07 -4.63 28.00
N HIS A 126 11.33 -4.01 29.15
CA HIS A 126 12.47 -4.36 30.03
C HIS A 126 12.10 -4.67 31.48
N GLU A 127 10.82 -4.57 31.87
CA GLU A 127 10.37 -4.90 33.22
C GLU A 127 10.06 -6.40 33.39
N SER A 128 10.67 -7.00 34.39
CA SER A 128 10.80 -8.45 34.55
C SER A 128 9.62 -9.15 35.25
N LYS A 129 8.47 -8.50 35.44
CA LYS A 129 7.35 -9.04 36.26
C LYS A 129 6.00 -9.19 35.56
N GLY A 130 5.86 -8.83 34.28
CA GLY A 130 4.62 -9.02 33.51
C GLY A 130 4.74 -10.13 32.48
N SER A 131 3.73 -11.00 32.38
CA SER A 131 3.56 -11.98 31.29
C SER A 131 3.17 -11.35 29.95
N GLU A 132 3.07 -10.02 29.88
CA GLU A 132 2.45 -9.28 28.78
C GLU A 132 3.41 -8.24 28.18
N GLN A 133 4.69 -8.58 27.96
CA GLN A 133 5.60 -7.68 27.23
C GLN A 133 5.22 -7.65 25.75
N GLN A 134 4.93 -6.46 25.22
CA GLN A 134 4.55 -6.23 23.83
C GLN A 134 5.37 -5.06 23.28
N ASP A 135 6.34 -5.40 22.43
CA ASP A 135 7.01 -4.41 21.59
C ASP A 135 6.19 -4.15 20.31
N ALA A 136 6.44 -3.01 19.68
CA ALA A 136 5.76 -2.63 18.45
C ALA A 136 6.06 -3.58 17.28
N MET A 137 7.17 -4.32 17.32
CA MET A 137 7.52 -5.28 16.29
C MET A 137 6.59 -6.49 16.32
N LEU A 138 6.36 -7.07 17.52
CA LEU A 138 5.41 -8.15 17.72
C LEU A 138 3.99 -7.71 17.35
N LEU A 139 3.56 -6.56 17.87
CA LEU A 139 2.24 -5.99 17.59
C LEU A 139 2.00 -5.79 16.08
N TRP A 140 3.00 -5.28 15.35
CA TRP A 140 2.92 -5.12 13.90
C TRP A 140 2.81 -6.47 13.18
N LEU A 141 3.61 -7.46 13.57
CA LEU A 141 3.62 -8.79 12.97
C LEU A 141 2.33 -9.57 13.23
N GLU A 142 1.75 -9.45 14.43
CA GLU A 142 0.47 -10.06 14.78
C GLU A 142 -0.66 -9.52 13.90
N GLU A 143 -0.73 -8.20 13.71
CA GLU A 143 -1.71 -7.59 12.81
C GLU A 143 -1.47 -7.96 11.34
N HIS A 144 -0.20 -8.00 10.91
CA HIS A 144 0.14 -8.45 9.56
C HIS A 144 -0.30 -9.90 9.32
N GLY A 145 -0.04 -10.80 10.28
CA GLY A 145 -0.49 -12.18 10.25
C GLY A 145 -2.01 -12.32 10.26
N ARG A 146 -2.71 -11.51 11.07
CA ARG A 146 -4.17 -11.46 11.11
C ARG A 146 -4.76 -11.08 9.75
N ARG A 147 -4.21 -10.05 9.08
CA ARG A 147 -4.64 -9.59 7.75
C ARG A 147 -4.35 -10.59 6.64
N LEU A 148 -3.29 -11.39 6.76
CA LEU A 148 -3.04 -12.51 5.86
C LEU A 148 -4.04 -13.64 6.07
N HIS A 149 -4.32 -13.96 7.35
CA HIS A 149 -5.22 -15.05 7.73
C HIS A 149 -6.67 -14.76 7.33
N ASP A 150 -7.17 -13.55 7.57
CA ASP A 150 -8.52 -13.15 7.18
C ASP A 150 -8.64 -12.82 5.68
N GLY A 151 -7.50 -12.75 4.96
CA GLY A 151 -7.44 -12.47 3.53
C GLY A 151 -7.65 -11.01 3.17
N THR A 152 -7.51 -10.08 4.12
CA THR A 152 -7.43 -8.63 3.88
C THR A 152 -6.28 -8.31 2.94
N ILE A 153 -5.11 -8.93 3.13
CA ILE A 153 -3.98 -8.87 2.19
C ILE A 153 -3.63 -10.28 1.72
N LYS A 154 -3.04 -10.40 0.53
CA LYS A 154 -2.78 -11.70 -0.11
C LYS A 154 -1.43 -11.71 -0.80
N VAL A 155 -0.90 -12.91 -0.97
CA VAL A 155 0.24 -13.13 -1.87
C VAL A 155 -0.25 -12.95 -3.30
N ARG A 156 0.40 -12.07 -4.05
CA ARG A 156 0.21 -11.94 -5.50
C ARG A 156 1.48 -12.36 -6.22
N GLN A 157 1.28 -12.82 -7.45
CA GLN A 157 2.37 -13.11 -8.36
C GLN A 157 2.39 -12.04 -9.44
N GLU A 158 3.43 -11.22 -9.44
CA GLU A 158 3.67 -10.23 -10.48
C GLU A 158 4.91 -10.65 -11.27
N ARG A 159 4.72 -10.97 -12.55
CA ARG A 159 5.76 -11.58 -13.40
C ARG A 159 6.30 -12.87 -12.77
N LYS A 160 7.58 -12.87 -12.39
CA LYS A 160 8.27 -13.98 -11.71
C LYS A 160 8.39 -13.77 -10.19
N ILE A 161 7.89 -12.65 -9.66
CA ILE A 161 8.03 -12.30 -8.25
C ILE A 161 6.72 -12.67 -7.55
N ARG A 162 6.82 -13.49 -6.51
CA ARG A 162 5.75 -13.68 -5.52
C ARG A 162 6.06 -12.84 -4.31
N SER A 163 5.12 -11.99 -3.92
CA SER A 163 5.23 -11.12 -2.74
C SER A 163 3.87 -10.96 -2.07
N ILE A 164 3.89 -10.60 -0.78
CA ILE A 164 2.68 -10.19 -0.06
C ILE A 164 2.32 -8.79 -0.57
N ASN A 165 1.18 -8.67 -1.26
CA ASN A 165 0.69 -7.39 -1.74
C ASN A 165 -0.13 -6.71 -0.63
N LEU A 166 0.29 -5.52 -0.24
CA LEU A 166 -0.31 -4.77 0.87
C LEU A 166 -1.60 -4.04 0.51
N PHE A 167 -1.98 -3.98 -0.78
CA PHE A 167 -3.26 -3.43 -1.18
C PHE A 167 -4.40 -4.32 -0.67
N PRO A 168 -5.31 -3.79 0.16
CA PRO A 168 -6.40 -4.57 0.71
C PRO A 168 -7.31 -5.15 -0.36
N GLU A 169 -7.82 -6.35 -0.11
CA GLU A 169 -8.74 -7.11 -0.98
C GLU A 169 -10.18 -7.12 -0.47
N GLN A 170 -10.39 -6.80 0.80
CA GLN A 170 -11.67 -6.93 1.48
C GLN A 170 -12.19 -5.62 2.07
N PRO A 171 -13.52 -5.44 2.14
CA PRO A 171 -14.10 -4.37 2.92
C PRO A 171 -13.68 -4.43 4.40
N PRO A 172 -13.66 -3.29 5.09
CA PRO A 172 -14.04 -1.99 4.56
C PRO A 172 -12.86 -1.21 3.94
N LEU A 173 -11.73 -1.89 3.78
CA LEU A 173 -10.45 -1.31 3.33
C LEU A 173 -10.26 -1.40 1.81
N CYS A 174 -11.06 -2.24 1.16
CA CYS A 174 -11.26 -2.29 -0.28
C CYS A 174 -12.71 -1.94 -0.59
N SER A 175 -12.90 -0.87 -1.34
CA SER A 175 -14.20 -0.51 -1.91
C SER A 175 -14.45 -1.29 -3.19
N SER A 176 -15.70 -1.58 -3.48
CA SER A 176 -16.11 -2.26 -4.71
C SER A 176 -17.45 -1.72 -5.19
N ALA A 177 -17.58 -1.54 -6.50
CA ALA A 177 -18.85 -1.22 -7.13
C ALA A 177 -18.99 -1.98 -8.46
N ILE A 178 -20.23 -2.25 -8.85
CA ILE A 178 -20.57 -2.87 -10.13
C ILE A 178 -21.59 -1.97 -10.83
N THR A 179 -21.33 -1.58 -12.07
CA THR A 179 -22.28 -0.82 -12.90
C THR A 179 -22.22 -1.38 -14.30
N ASN A 180 -23.38 -1.70 -14.88
CA ASN A 180 -23.49 -2.22 -16.24
C ASN A 180 -22.53 -3.39 -16.51
N GLY A 181 -22.38 -4.30 -15.53
CA GLY A 181 -21.51 -5.47 -15.60
C GLY A 181 -20.01 -5.22 -15.34
N VAL A 182 -19.54 -3.98 -15.35
CA VAL A 182 -18.15 -3.64 -14.99
C VAL A 182 -18.03 -3.60 -13.47
N LYS A 183 -17.15 -4.45 -12.92
CA LYS A 183 -16.77 -4.45 -11.51
C LYS A 183 -15.46 -3.70 -11.34
N VAL A 184 -15.45 -2.73 -10.44
CA VAL A 184 -14.22 -2.04 -10.03
C VAL A 184 -14.03 -2.24 -8.53
N ARG A 185 -12.82 -2.65 -8.16
CA ARG A 185 -12.34 -2.72 -6.78
C ARG A 185 -11.20 -1.75 -6.59
N ALA A 186 -11.19 -1.02 -5.49
CA ALA A 186 -10.20 0.00 -5.22
C ALA A 186 -9.75 -0.05 -3.77
N SER A 187 -8.44 0.05 -3.54
CA SER A 187 -7.86 0.13 -2.20
C SER A 187 -6.56 0.92 -2.24
N ALA A 188 -6.09 1.37 -1.09
CA ALA A 188 -4.90 2.20 -0.99
C ALA A 188 -4.01 1.82 0.18
N VAL A 189 -2.76 2.25 0.11
CA VAL A 189 -1.72 2.08 1.12
C VAL A 189 -0.95 3.38 1.30
N PHE A 190 -0.53 3.64 2.53
CA PHE A 190 0.32 4.77 2.86
C PHE A 190 1.79 4.48 2.50
N VAL A 191 2.49 5.48 1.93
CA VAL A 191 3.84 5.35 1.37
C VAL A 191 4.81 6.28 2.15
N PRO A 192 5.28 5.86 3.34
CA PRO A 192 6.10 6.70 4.22
C PRO A 192 7.42 7.15 3.58
N GLU A 193 8.11 6.26 2.87
CA GLU A 193 9.44 6.53 2.27
C GLU A 193 9.44 7.63 1.20
N PHE A 194 8.27 7.98 0.66
CA PHE A 194 8.10 9.11 -0.27
C PHE A 194 7.32 10.28 0.34
N SER A 195 6.84 10.16 1.57
CA SER A 195 6.14 11.22 2.29
C SER A 195 7.12 12.25 2.83
N ASN A 196 6.82 13.54 2.65
CA ASN A 196 7.62 14.66 3.13
C ASN A 196 6.81 15.46 4.14
N LEU A 197 6.96 15.20 5.43
CA LEU A 197 6.10 15.81 6.45
C LEU A 197 6.29 17.33 6.59
N ARG A 198 7.33 17.88 5.98
CA ARG A 198 7.63 19.32 5.92
C ARG A 198 6.91 20.04 4.78
N ASP A 199 6.39 19.31 3.80
CA ASP A 199 5.65 19.87 2.67
C ASP A 199 4.18 20.01 3.04
N GLU A 200 3.75 21.21 3.42
CA GLU A 200 2.37 21.46 3.87
C GLU A 200 1.29 21.12 2.82
N SER A 201 1.63 21.09 1.54
CA SER A 201 0.71 20.74 0.45
C SER A 201 0.66 19.25 0.11
N GLU A 202 1.79 18.56 0.24
CA GLU A 202 1.98 17.17 -0.24
C GLU A 202 2.59 16.25 0.83
N LYS A 203 2.20 16.46 2.10
CA LYS A 203 2.78 15.76 3.27
C LYS A 203 2.83 14.25 3.14
N PHE A 204 1.74 13.64 2.73
CA PHE A 204 1.51 12.20 2.78
C PHE A 204 1.31 11.66 1.38
N LEU A 205 2.14 10.71 0.96
CA LEU A 205 1.92 9.99 -0.28
C LEU A 205 1.09 8.74 -0.03
N PHE A 206 0.04 8.55 -0.82
CA PHE A 206 -0.76 7.33 -0.85
C PHE A 206 -0.68 6.68 -2.21
N ALA A 207 -0.36 5.39 -2.25
CA ALA A 207 -0.53 4.58 -3.45
C ALA A 207 -1.94 3.96 -3.43
N TYR A 208 -2.58 3.87 -4.59
CA TYR A 208 -3.87 3.22 -4.77
C TYR A 208 -3.81 2.21 -5.91
N SER A 209 -4.55 1.12 -5.75
CA SER A 209 -4.67 0.02 -6.70
C SER A 209 -6.11 -0.09 -7.15
N ILE A 210 -6.34 0.05 -8.47
CA ILE A 210 -7.65 -0.11 -9.11
C ILE A 210 -7.63 -1.42 -9.88
N ARG A 211 -8.64 -2.26 -9.64
CA ARG A 211 -8.81 -3.58 -10.25
C ARG A 211 -10.15 -3.62 -10.95
N MET A 212 -10.15 -3.92 -12.25
CA MET A 212 -11.33 -3.90 -13.10
C MET A 212 -11.57 -5.26 -13.73
N SER A 213 -12.79 -5.74 -13.69
CA SER A 213 -13.24 -6.94 -14.42
C SER A 213 -14.60 -6.70 -15.06
N LEU A 214 -14.88 -7.49 -16.09
CA LEU A 214 -16.21 -7.56 -16.69
C LEU A 214 -16.91 -8.83 -16.23
N SER A 215 -18.16 -8.68 -15.79
CA SER A 215 -18.98 -9.78 -15.30
C SER A 215 -19.27 -10.81 -16.41
N PRO A 216 -19.57 -12.07 -16.06
CA PRO A 216 -19.92 -13.11 -17.04
C PRO A 216 -21.04 -12.71 -18.01
N GLY A 217 -21.99 -11.89 -17.55
CA GLY A 217 -23.10 -11.35 -18.35
C GLY A 217 -22.72 -10.20 -19.29
N GLY A 218 -21.43 -9.89 -19.49
CA GLY A 218 -21.00 -8.78 -20.33
C GLY A 218 -21.34 -7.41 -19.76
N CYS A 219 -21.27 -6.37 -20.58
CA CYS A 219 -21.76 -5.04 -20.22
C CYS A 219 -23.11 -4.75 -20.85
N VAL A 220 -23.99 -4.08 -20.10
CA VAL A 220 -25.36 -3.75 -20.54
C VAL A 220 -25.51 -2.25 -20.68
N ILE A 221 -25.91 -1.79 -21.86
CA ILE A 221 -26.14 -0.36 -22.16
C ILE A 221 -27.41 -0.27 -23.01
N GLU A 222 -28.38 0.55 -22.57
CA GLU A 222 -29.65 0.71 -23.27
C GLU A 222 -30.31 -0.64 -23.61
N GLU A 223 -30.32 -1.57 -22.64
CA GLU A 223 -30.87 -2.93 -22.77
C GLU A 223 -30.13 -3.84 -23.77
N MET A 224 -29.08 -3.35 -24.43
CA MET A 224 -28.20 -4.17 -25.28
C MET A 224 -27.03 -4.73 -24.48
N MET A 225 -26.74 -6.01 -24.69
CA MET A 225 -25.62 -6.73 -24.08
C MET A 225 -24.42 -6.76 -25.03
N PHE A 226 -23.25 -6.43 -24.50
CA PHE A 226 -21.99 -6.51 -25.23
C PHE A 226 -21.00 -7.43 -24.51
N SER A 227 -20.27 -8.23 -25.29
CA SER A 227 -19.26 -9.19 -24.79
C SER A 227 -17.92 -8.54 -24.48
N SER A 228 -17.82 -7.21 -24.55
CA SER A 228 -16.63 -6.46 -24.12
C SER A 228 -16.96 -4.98 -23.93
N CYS A 229 -16.13 -4.29 -23.14
CA CYS A 229 -16.12 -2.83 -23.07
C CYS A 229 -14.71 -2.31 -22.87
N GLN A 230 -14.44 -1.13 -23.43
CA GLN A 230 -13.15 -0.47 -23.36
C GLN A 230 -13.23 0.78 -22.51
N LEU A 231 -12.29 0.90 -21.57
CA LEU A 231 -12.14 2.13 -20.79
C LEU A 231 -11.72 3.26 -21.72
N TYR A 232 -12.39 4.40 -21.58
CA TYR A 232 -12.12 5.62 -22.33
C TYR A 232 -11.53 6.73 -21.46
N ARG A 233 -12.17 7.02 -20.32
CA ARG A 233 -11.85 8.19 -19.50
C ARG A 233 -11.95 7.88 -18.02
N ARG A 234 -11.19 8.64 -17.22
CA ARG A 234 -11.34 8.69 -15.77
C ARG A 234 -11.62 10.11 -15.29
N HIS A 235 -12.36 10.20 -14.20
CA HIS A 235 -12.58 11.39 -13.41
C HIS A 235 -12.31 11.06 -11.95
N TRP A 236 -11.53 11.91 -11.27
CA TRP A 236 -11.25 11.81 -9.84
C TRP A 236 -11.57 13.13 -9.16
N THR A 237 -12.26 13.03 -8.02
CA THR A 237 -12.35 14.07 -7.00
C THR A 237 -11.59 13.56 -5.79
N ILE A 238 -10.50 14.24 -5.46
CA ILE A 238 -9.60 13.87 -4.37
C ILE A 238 -9.85 14.83 -3.21
N ARG A 239 -10.07 14.27 -2.02
CA ARG A 239 -10.36 15.01 -0.80
C ARG A 239 -9.31 14.76 0.27
N ALA A 240 -9.00 15.81 1.03
CA ALA A 240 -8.23 15.73 2.27
C ALA A 240 -9.12 16.26 3.40
N ASN A 241 -9.37 15.47 4.44
CA ASN A 241 -10.33 15.81 5.51
C ASN A 241 -11.67 16.35 4.96
N ASP A 242 -12.29 15.61 4.02
CA ASP A 242 -13.53 15.95 3.32
C ASP A 242 -13.50 17.20 2.42
N ALA A 243 -12.45 18.03 2.47
CA ALA A 243 -12.26 19.15 1.56
C ALA A 243 -11.71 18.68 0.22
N VAL A 244 -12.31 19.13 -0.90
CA VAL A 244 -11.79 18.85 -2.25
C VAL A 244 -10.44 19.56 -2.41
N VAL A 245 -9.39 18.78 -2.66
CA VAL A 245 -8.04 19.30 -2.91
C VAL A 245 -7.62 19.17 -4.37
N SER A 246 -8.23 18.26 -5.13
CA SER A 246 -7.93 18.11 -6.55
C SER A 246 -9.10 17.50 -7.32
N ASN A 247 -9.25 17.92 -8.58
CA ASN A 247 -10.13 17.27 -9.56
C ASN A 247 -9.30 16.90 -10.78
N VAL A 248 -9.19 15.59 -11.06
CA VAL A 248 -8.40 15.06 -12.17
C VAL A 248 -9.35 14.52 -13.22
N ASN A 249 -9.24 15.06 -14.42
CA ASN A 249 -9.95 14.59 -15.61
C ASN A 249 -8.94 14.17 -16.65
N GLY A 250 -9.05 12.95 -17.17
CA GLY A 250 -8.13 12.50 -18.20
C GLY A 250 -8.63 11.28 -18.96
N GLU A 251 -8.24 11.19 -20.21
CA GLU A 251 -8.40 9.97 -21.00
C GLU A 251 -7.49 8.86 -20.45
N ALA A 252 -7.87 7.62 -20.72
CA ALA A 252 -7.16 6.42 -20.30
C ALA A 252 -6.98 6.29 -18.77
N VAL A 253 -6.29 5.24 -18.37
CA VAL A 253 -5.65 5.08 -17.06
C VAL A 253 -4.20 4.74 -17.32
N ILE A 254 -3.26 5.45 -16.69
CA ILE A 254 -1.80 5.27 -16.90
C ILE A 254 -1.37 5.19 -18.38
N GLY A 255 -2.03 5.94 -19.28
CA GLY A 255 -1.77 5.91 -20.73
C GLY A 255 -2.32 4.68 -21.47
N ARG A 256 -3.11 3.83 -20.79
CA ARG A 256 -3.73 2.61 -21.34
C ARG A 256 -5.25 2.72 -21.42
N PHE A 257 -5.82 2.16 -22.48
CA PHE A 257 -7.27 2.01 -22.70
C PHE A 257 -7.65 0.53 -22.59
N PRO A 258 -7.72 -0.05 -21.38
CA PRO A 258 -7.97 -1.48 -21.20
C PRO A 258 -9.32 -1.89 -21.80
N LEU A 259 -9.28 -2.97 -22.58
CA LEU A 259 -10.45 -3.67 -23.08
C LEU A 259 -10.71 -4.85 -22.15
N LEU A 260 -11.92 -4.92 -21.60
CA LEU A 260 -12.33 -5.97 -20.67
C LEU A 260 -13.23 -6.97 -21.39
N HIS A 261 -12.97 -8.27 -21.22
CA HIS A 261 -13.89 -9.34 -21.61
C HIS A 261 -14.37 -10.13 -20.39
N PRO A 262 -15.56 -10.76 -20.47
CA PRO A 262 -16.02 -11.67 -19.44
C PRO A 262 -15.07 -12.86 -19.26
N GLY A 263 -14.74 -13.18 -18.01
CA GLY A 263 -13.91 -14.34 -17.68
C GLY A 263 -12.40 -14.16 -17.88
N GLU A 264 -11.95 -13.00 -18.36
CA GLU A 264 -10.53 -12.63 -18.33
C GLU A 264 -10.08 -12.23 -16.92
N ASP A 265 -8.77 -12.33 -16.69
CA ASP A 265 -8.14 -11.83 -15.47
C ASP A 265 -8.40 -10.33 -15.31
N GLU A 266 -8.47 -9.87 -14.05
CA GLU A 266 -8.67 -8.46 -13.76
C GLU A 266 -7.57 -7.58 -14.37
N PHE A 267 -7.97 -6.48 -15.00
CA PHE A 267 -7.04 -5.41 -15.29
C PHE A 267 -6.70 -4.67 -14.01
N VAL A 268 -5.42 -4.65 -13.63
CA VAL A 268 -4.92 -3.97 -12.44
C VAL A 268 -4.00 -2.83 -12.84
N TYR A 269 -4.20 -1.66 -12.25
CA TYR A 269 -3.21 -0.60 -12.30
C TYR A 269 -3.04 0.09 -10.95
N GLU A 270 -1.83 0.58 -10.73
CA GLU A 270 -1.41 1.19 -9.47
C GLU A 270 -0.83 2.57 -9.76
N SER A 271 -1.23 3.55 -8.96
CA SER A 271 -0.85 4.95 -9.09
C SER A 271 -0.80 5.57 -7.69
N CYS A 272 -0.40 6.83 -7.56
CA CYS A 272 -0.38 7.51 -6.28
C CYS A 272 -1.02 8.89 -6.33
N THR A 273 -1.32 9.44 -5.15
CA THR A 273 -1.68 10.84 -4.94
C THR A 273 -1.03 11.36 -3.67
N PRO A 274 -0.42 12.56 -3.68
CA PRO A 274 -0.06 13.25 -2.46
C PRO A 274 -1.31 13.85 -1.80
N LEU A 275 -1.28 14.00 -0.49
CA LEU A 275 -2.28 14.70 0.31
C LEU A 275 -1.61 15.55 1.41
N PRO A 276 -2.19 16.71 1.75
CA PRO A 276 -1.75 17.51 2.90
C PRO A 276 -2.18 16.91 4.25
N SER A 277 -3.15 15.98 4.25
CA SER A 277 -3.71 15.34 5.45
C SER A 277 -3.42 13.84 5.52
N SER A 278 -3.37 13.31 6.75
CA SER A 278 -3.26 11.88 7.02
C SER A 278 -4.55 11.10 6.74
N LEU A 279 -5.66 11.82 6.48
CA LEU A 279 -6.96 11.27 6.12
C LEU A 279 -7.48 11.94 4.83
N GLY A 280 -8.03 11.13 3.94
CA GLY A 280 -8.63 11.61 2.70
C GLY A 280 -9.46 10.56 2.00
N SER A 281 -10.05 10.96 0.87
CA SER A 281 -10.78 10.06 -0.02
C SER A 281 -10.44 10.33 -1.48
N ILE A 282 -10.54 9.28 -2.30
CA ILE A 282 -10.64 9.42 -3.76
C ILE A 282 -12.01 8.91 -4.17
N GLU A 283 -12.80 9.76 -4.80
CA GLU A 283 -14.07 9.42 -5.42
C GLU A 283 -13.97 9.67 -6.91
N GLY A 284 -14.71 8.93 -7.73
CA GLY A 284 -14.56 9.15 -9.15
C GLY A 284 -15.46 8.31 -10.03
N SER A 285 -15.19 8.42 -11.32
CA SER A 285 -15.88 7.66 -12.32
C SER A 285 -14.98 7.26 -13.47
N PHE A 286 -15.32 6.14 -14.07
CA PHE A 286 -14.74 5.67 -15.32
C PHE A 286 -15.80 5.74 -16.41
N THR A 287 -15.42 6.23 -17.58
CA THR A 287 -16.27 6.15 -18.76
C THR A 287 -15.81 4.97 -19.59
N PHE A 288 -16.73 4.07 -19.89
CA PHE A 288 -16.51 2.92 -20.75
C PHE A 288 -17.33 3.07 -22.03
N VAL A 289 -16.84 2.41 -23.08
CA VAL A 289 -17.52 2.33 -24.37
C VAL A 289 -17.66 0.85 -24.74
N PRO A 290 -18.84 0.40 -25.21
CA PRO A 290 -19.06 -1.00 -25.55
C PRO A 290 -18.21 -1.44 -26.75
N GLY A 291 -17.72 -2.67 -26.72
CA GLY A 291 -16.86 -3.22 -27.77
C GLY A 291 -15.40 -2.73 -27.72
N ARG A 292 -14.68 -2.99 -28.81
CA ARG A 292 -13.32 -2.52 -29.05
C ARG A 292 -13.35 -1.35 -30.04
N TYR A 293 -12.77 -0.22 -29.66
CA TYR A 293 -12.58 0.93 -30.55
C TYR A 293 -11.20 0.88 -31.22
N ALA A 294 -11.10 1.40 -32.44
CA ALA A 294 -9.80 1.71 -33.04
C ALA A 294 -9.18 2.89 -32.27
N LEU A 295 -7.86 2.88 -32.06
CA LEU A 295 -7.13 3.92 -31.31
C LEU A 295 -7.44 5.35 -31.79
N PHE A 296 -7.63 5.55 -33.10
CA PHE A 296 -8.00 6.85 -33.69
C PHE A 296 -9.43 7.29 -33.36
N ASP A 297 -10.35 6.34 -33.16
CA ASP A 297 -11.75 6.61 -32.82
C ASP A 297 -11.94 6.84 -31.33
N ILE A 298 -11.04 6.33 -30.47
CA ILE A 298 -11.04 6.59 -29.02
C ILE A 298 -10.79 8.08 -28.77
N VAL A 299 -9.74 8.66 -29.35
CA VAL A 299 -9.37 10.07 -29.18
C VAL A 299 -10.44 11.02 -29.72
N ASN A 300 -11.19 10.61 -30.74
CA ASN A 300 -12.25 11.41 -31.38
C ASN A 300 -13.67 10.98 -30.97
N CYS A 301 -13.82 10.16 -29.94
CA CYS A 301 -15.08 9.50 -29.62
C CYS A 301 -16.17 10.53 -29.26
N LYS A 302 -17.04 10.88 -30.21
CA LYS A 302 -18.29 11.64 -30.01
C LYS A 302 -19.52 10.73 -29.83
N SER A 303 -19.31 9.42 -29.71
CA SER A 303 -20.37 8.42 -29.58
C SER A 303 -21.30 8.74 -28.40
N SER A 304 -22.59 8.72 -28.67
CA SER A 304 -23.70 8.84 -27.70
C SER A 304 -23.77 7.65 -26.74
N ASN A 305 -23.09 6.54 -27.02
CA ASN A 305 -23.23 5.28 -26.29
C ASN A 305 -22.10 5.08 -25.27
N LYS A 306 -21.79 6.13 -24.50
CA LYS A 306 -20.86 6.08 -23.37
C LYS A 306 -21.66 5.86 -22.09
N PHE A 307 -21.18 4.99 -21.21
CA PHE A 307 -21.74 4.92 -19.85
C PHE A 307 -20.70 5.33 -18.81
N VAL A 308 -21.18 6.00 -17.77
CA VAL A 308 -20.38 6.45 -16.65
C VAL A 308 -20.56 5.43 -15.53
N PHE A 309 -19.46 4.76 -15.18
CA PHE A 309 -19.33 4.00 -13.96
C PHE A 309 -18.92 4.98 -12.87
N SER A 310 -19.80 5.27 -11.91
CA SER A 310 -19.44 6.04 -10.72
C SER A 310 -19.12 5.08 -9.59
N PHE A 311 -18.02 5.33 -8.87
CA PHE A 311 -17.79 4.66 -7.61
C PHE A 311 -17.41 5.64 -6.53
N SER A 312 -17.87 5.28 -5.34
CA SER A 312 -17.72 6.12 -4.18
C SER A 312 -16.68 5.47 -3.28
N PHE A 313 -15.58 6.20 -3.10
CA PHE A 313 -14.57 6.05 -2.06
C PHE A 313 -13.42 5.07 -2.27
N ILE A 314 -12.22 5.60 -2.23
CA ILE A 314 -11.00 4.96 -1.73
C ILE A 314 -10.67 5.68 -0.44
N VAL A 315 -10.69 4.99 0.70
CA VAL A 315 -10.28 5.60 1.98
C VAL A 315 -8.76 5.66 2.00
N LEU A 316 -8.22 6.88 2.09
CA LEU A 316 -6.80 7.14 2.25
C LEU A 316 -6.55 7.43 3.72
N SER A 317 -5.84 6.53 4.39
CA SER A 317 -5.58 6.68 5.83
C SER A 317 -4.17 6.22 6.18
N LYS A 318 -3.45 7.08 6.90
CA LYS A 318 -2.16 6.73 7.53
C LYS A 318 -2.31 5.59 8.53
N THR A 319 -3.50 5.44 9.13
CA THR A 319 -3.79 4.39 10.11
C THR A 319 -3.84 3.00 9.51
N PHE A 320 -3.62 2.84 8.21
CA PHE A 320 -3.40 1.51 7.65
C PHE A 320 -2.09 0.86 8.12
N PHE A 321 -1.11 1.67 8.50
CA PHE A 321 0.19 1.23 8.99
C PHE A 321 0.24 1.06 10.52
N SER A 322 -0.74 1.63 11.22
CA SER A 322 -0.85 1.70 12.67
C SER A 322 -2.07 0.93 13.12
N LEU A 323 -1.96 0.10 14.16
CA LEU A 323 -3.00 -0.78 14.71
C LEU A 323 -4.38 -0.15 15.06
N ASN A 324 -4.62 1.13 14.74
CA ASN A 324 -5.87 1.83 14.98
C ASN A 324 -6.74 1.91 13.71
N VAL A 325 -7.66 0.96 13.54
CA VAL A 325 -8.90 1.28 12.83
C VAL A 325 -10.05 1.10 13.81
N PRO A 326 -10.59 2.18 14.40
CA PRO A 326 -11.91 2.10 14.99
C PRO A 326 -12.90 1.86 13.84
N TYR A 327 -13.64 0.76 13.92
CA TYR A 327 -14.70 0.36 13.00
C TYR A 327 -15.78 1.45 12.75
N SER A 328 -15.79 2.54 13.51
CA SER A 328 -16.85 3.56 13.51
C SER A 328 -16.80 4.56 12.33
N ALA A 329 -15.74 4.60 11.53
CA ALA A 329 -15.68 5.47 10.34
C ALA A 329 -16.35 4.86 9.08
N PHE A 330 -16.85 3.63 9.15
CA PHE A 330 -17.33 2.88 7.98
C PHE A 330 -18.84 2.96 7.71
N CYS A 331 -19.58 3.74 8.48
CA CYS A 331 -21.04 3.83 8.36
C CYS A 331 -21.50 5.20 7.86
N TYR A 332 -21.20 5.57 6.61
CA TYR A 332 -22.05 6.57 5.92
C TYR A 332 -22.21 6.27 4.42
N SER A 333 -23.49 6.22 4.01
CA SER A 333 -24.03 6.18 2.65
C SER A 333 -24.04 4.84 1.89
N LEU A 334 -24.82 3.88 2.39
CA LEU A 334 -25.47 2.84 1.55
C LEU A 334 -26.93 3.18 1.20
N ASN A 335 -27.43 4.38 1.51
CA ASN A 335 -28.80 4.78 1.20
C ASN A 335 -28.84 6.16 0.54
N SER A 336 -28.78 6.18 -0.78
CA SER A 336 -29.61 7.04 -1.62
C SER A 336 -29.24 6.79 -3.07
N TRP A 337 -29.99 5.96 -3.79
CA TRP A 337 -30.50 6.19 -5.15
C TRP A 337 -31.60 5.15 -5.35
N ALA A 338 -32.77 5.64 -5.77
CA ALA A 338 -34.05 4.95 -5.85
C ALA A 338 -34.07 3.74 -6.78
#